data_AF-A0A7M1R3V0-F1
#
_entry.id   AF-A0A7M1R3V0-F1
#
_cell.length_a   1.000
_cell.length_b   1.000
_cell.length_c   1.000
_cell.angle_alpha   90.00
_cell.angle_beta   90.00
_cell.angle_gamma   90.00
#
_symmetry.space_group_name_H-M   'P 1'
#
loop_
_entity.id
_entity.type
_entity.pdbx_description
1 polymer ?
#
loop_
_entity_poly.entity_id
_entity_poly.type
_entity_poly.pdbx_seq_one_letter_code
_entity_poly.pdbx_strand_id
1 'polypeptide(L)'
;MSKEFDQLVAKLEECSCEDGDCRCKDCRCDEMLDRLFELLDDEVCEEDAHRLLKHGQTCASCSRRIEEEIVLRRVIRRGCCSESAPESLRMKITNIVTR
;
A
#
# COMPACT_ATOMS: atom_id res chain seq x y z
N MET A 1 19.77 13.32 -2.87
CA MET A 1 19.07 12.07 -3.26
C MET A 1 20.06 11.31 -4.12
N SER A 2 20.53 10.15 -3.65
CA SER A 2 21.70 9.45 -4.22
C SER A 2 21.36 8.87 -5.59
N LYS A 3 22.26 9.01 -6.58
CA LYS A 3 22.15 8.36 -7.91
C LYS A 3 21.94 6.85 -7.82
N GLU A 4 22.38 6.26 -6.70
CA GLU A 4 22.22 4.84 -6.39
C GLU A 4 20.77 4.47 -6.05
N PHE A 5 20.02 5.38 -5.43
CA PHE A 5 18.59 5.21 -5.16
C PHE A 5 17.79 5.32 -6.46
N ASP A 6 18.11 6.28 -7.31
CA ASP A 6 17.45 6.47 -8.60
C ASP A 6 17.67 5.26 -9.53
N GLN A 7 18.87 4.67 -9.49
CA GLN A 7 19.19 3.43 -10.22
C GLN A 7 18.47 2.20 -9.66
N LEU A 8 18.18 2.17 -8.36
CA LEU A 8 17.44 1.10 -7.71
C LEU A 8 15.95 1.15 -8.11
N VAL A 9 15.37 2.35 -8.13
CA VAL A 9 13.98 2.60 -8.54
C VAL A 9 13.77 2.23 -10.01
N ALA A 10 14.69 2.63 -10.90
CA ALA A 10 14.60 2.29 -12.32
C ALA A 10 14.60 0.76 -12.58
N LYS A 11 15.29 -0.02 -11.74
CA LYS A 11 15.30 -1.50 -11.82
C LYS A 11 14.03 -2.15 -11.27
N LEU A 12 13.24 -1.44 -10.46
CA LEU A 12 11.98 -1.92 -9.90
C LEU A 12 10.78 -1.62 -10.80
N GLU A 13 10.92 -0.65 -11.72
CA GLU A 13 9.90 -0.23 -12.68
C GLU A 13 9.92 -1.06 -13.99
N GLU A 14 10.98 -1.82 -14.24
CA GLU A 14 11.00 -2.76 -15.36
C GLU A 14 10.31 -4.07 -14.96
N CYS A 15 9.11 -4.25 -15.49
CA CYS A 15 8.36 -5.50 -15.47
C CYS A 15 9.24 -6.64 -16.02
N SER A 16 9.87 -7.42 -15.13
CA SER A 16 10.83 -8.47 -15.46
C SER A 16 10.18 -9.84 -15.33
N CYS A 17 9.26 -10.11 -16.25
CA CYS A 17 8.59 -11.39 -16.40
C CYS A 17 9.60 -12.46 -16.88
N GLU A 18 10.12 -13.27 -15.96
CA GLU A 18 11.00 -14.42 -16.28
C GLU A 18 10.36 -15.78 -15.90
N ASP A 19 9.06 -15.94 -16.27
CA ASP A 19 8.25 -17.17 -16.26
C ASP A 19 7.69 -17.67 -14.90
N GLY A 20 6.39 -17.98 -14.75
CA GLY A 20 5.32 -18.07 -15.75
C GLY A 20 3.90 -18.07 -15.17
N ASP A 21 3.21 -16.93 -15.30
CA ASP A 21 2.25 -16.74 -16.40
C ASP A 21 1.87 -15.24 -16.47
N CYS A 22 2.55 -14.50 -17.34
CA CYS A 22 2.26 -13.11 -17.65
C CYS A 22 1.71 -13.02 -19.08
N ARG A 23 0.41 -12.69 -19.24
CA ARG A 23 -0.12 -12.41 -20.59
C ARG A 23 -1.50 -11.71 -20.65
N CYS A 24 -1.57 -10.40 -20.43
CA CYS A 24 -2.66 -9.60 -21.05
C CYS A 24 -2.35 -8.10 -21.12
N LYS A 25 -2.94 -7.47 -22.13
CA LYS A 25 -3.09 -6.02 -22.30
C LYS A 25 -4.04 -5.39 -21.24
N ASP A 26 -4.44 -6.19 -20.25
CA ASP A 26 -5.41 -5.95 -19.18
C ASP A 26 -4.87 -6.41 -17.80
N CYS A 27 -3.54 -6.47 -17.58
CA CYS A 27 -3.00 -6.76 -16.24
C CYS A 27 -3.34 -5.55 -15.38
N ARG A 28 -4.32 -5.67 -14.48
CA ARG A 28 -4.66 -4.63 -13.49
C ARG A 28 -3.59 -4.48 -12.40
N CYS A 29 -2.40 -4.98 -12.68
CA CYS A 29 -1.23 -5.03 -11.85
C CYS A 29 -0.65 -3.62 -11.72
N ASP A 30 -0.52 -2.91 -12.83
CA ASP A 30 -0.06 -1.51 -12.85
C ASP A 30 -1.02 -0.63 -12.05
N GLU A 31 -2.32 -0.74 -12.33
CA GLU A 31 -3.36 -0.03 -11.60
C GLU A 31 -3.37 -0.36 -10.09
N MET A 32 -3.17 -1.63 -9.73
CA MET A 32 -3.05 -2.04 -8.34
C MET A 32 -1.84 -1.40 -7.66
N LEU A 33 -0.71 -1.28 -8.35
CA LEU A 33 0.51 -0.69 -7.80
C LEU A 33 0.40 0.83 -7.70
N ASP A 34 -0.15 1.49 -8.73
CA ASP A 34 -0.39 2.94 -8.75
C ASP A 34 -1.32 3.36 -7.61
N ARG A 35 -2.32 2.53 -7.31
CA ARG A 35 -3.38 2.82 -6.32
C ARG A 35 -3.16 2.10 -4.99
N LEU A 36 -2.02 1.43 -4.79
CA LEU A 36 -1.76 0.60 -3.61
C LEU A 36 -1.84 1.41 -2.31
N PHE A 37 -1.21 2.59 -2.29
CA PHE A 37 -1.21 3.44 -1.10
C PHE A 37 -2.60 3.98 -0.81
N GLU A 38 -3.30 4.46 -1.82
CA GLU A 38 -4.69 4.92 -1.68
C GLU A 38 -5.60 3.81 -1.15
N LEU A 39 -5.40 2.56 -1.62
CA LEU A 39 -6.10 1.40 -1.08
C LEU A 39 -5.80 1.16 0.41
N LEU A 40 -4.54 1.25 0.81
CA LEU A 40 -4.12 1.00 2.19
C LEU A 40 -4.43 2.16 3.14
N ASP A 41 -4.66 3.36 2.61
CA ASP A 41 -5.05 4.57 3.33
C ASP A 41 -6.56 4.84 3.32
N ASP A 42 -7.35 3.95 2.70
CA ASP A 42 -8.82 4.06 2.59
C ASP A 42 -9.27 5.30 1.78
N GLU A 43 -8.46 5.69 0.79
CA GLU A 43 -8.68 6.87 -0.08
C GLU A 43 -9.24 6.49 -1.46
N VAL A 44 -9.57 5.22 -1.67
CA VAL A 44 -10.25 4.70 -2.86
C VAL A 44 -11.74 4.56 -2.61
N CYS A 45 -12.56 4.73 -3.66
CA CYS A 45 -13.98 4.45 -3.54
C CYS A 45 -14.21 2.94 -3.30
N GLU A 46 -15.35 2.61 -2.70
CA GLU A 46 -15.67 1.23 -2.30
C GLU A 46 -15.61 0.26 -3.49
N GLU A 47 -16.13 0.66 -4.65
CA GLU A 47 -16.13 -0.18 -5.87
C GLU A 47 -14.70 -0.53 -6.33
N ASP A 48 -13.81 0.46 -6.34
CA ASP A 48 -12.41 0.27 -6.69
C ASP A 48 -11.66 -0.54 -5.64
N ALA A 49 -11.92 -0.30 -4.35
CA ALA A 49 -11.33 -1.08 -3.27
C ALA A 49 -11.61 -2.57 -3.43
N HIS A 50 -12.87 -2.95 -3.66
CA HIS A 50 -13.26 -4.34 -3.90
C HIS A 50 -12.54 -4.95 -5.11
N ARG A 51 -12.44 -4.19 -6.19
CA ARG A 51 -11.82 -4.63 -7.45
C ARG A 51 -10.32 -4.85 -7.29
N LEU A 52 -9.62 -3.92 -6.63
CA LEU A 52 -8.20 -3.99 -6.34
C LEU A 52 -7.88 -5.13 -5.36
N LEU A 53 -8.65 -5.27 -4.28
CA LEU A 53 -8.49 -6.37 -3.32
C LEU A 53 -8.70 -7.73 -3.98
N LYS A 54 -9.71 -7.87 -4.84
CA LYS A 54 -9.93 -9.09 -5.61
C LYS A 54 -8.71 -9.44 -6.47
N HIS A 55 -8.13 -8.45 -7.14
CA HIS A 55 -6.90 -8.66 -7.92
C HIS A 55 -5.74 -9.11 -7.03
N GLY A 56 -5.49 -8.38 -5.92
CA GLY A 56 -4.44 -8.69 -4.96
C GLY A 56 -4.54 -10.08 -4.33
N GLN A 57 -5.75 -10.63 -4.19
CA GLN A 57 -5.97 -12.01 -3.72
C GLN A 57 -5.64 -13.08 -4.78
N THR A 58 -5.83 -12.76 -6.06
CA THR A 58 -5.64 -13.70 -7.17
C THR A 58 -4.26 -13.63 -7.83
N CYS A 59 -3.52 -12.54 -7.59
CA CYS A 59 -2.25 -12.26 -8.22
C CYS A 59 -1.11 -12.39 -7.21
N ALA A 60 -0.26 -13.41 -7.36
CA ALA A 60 0.82 -13.70 -6.40
C ALA A 60 1.83 -12.54 -6.26
N SER A 61 2.15 -11.85 -7.37
CA SER A 61 3.05 -10.69 -7.34
C SER A 61 2.43 -9.53 -6.57
N CYS A 62 1.19 -9.13 -6.87
CA CYS A 62 0.51 -8.05 -6.17
C CYS A 62 0.26 -8.37 -4.69
N SER A 63 -0.10 -9.63 -4.37
CA SER A 63 -0.26 -10.08 -2.98
C SER A 63 1.02 -9.85 -2.17
N ARG A 64 2.16 -10.23 -2.74
CA ARG A 64 3.48 -10.01 -2.11
C ARG A 64 3.77 -8.52 -1.92
N ARG A 65 3.45 -7.66 -2.91
CA ARG A 65 3.69 -6.21 -2.78
C ARG A 65 2.82 -5.55 -1.72
N ILE A 66 1.57 -5.99 -1.57
CA ILE A 66 0.69 -5.56 -0.46
C ILE A 66 1.31 -5.97 0.89
N GLU A 67 1.78 -7.21 1.01
CA GLU A 67 2.39 -7.69 2.25
C GLU A 67 3.66 -6.90 2.61
N GLU A 68 4.55 -6.69 1.64
CA GLU A 68 5.78 -5.91 1.81
C GLU A 68 5.47 -4.48 2.33
N GLU A 69 4.47 -3.82 1.76
CA GLU A 69 4.06 -2.49 2.19
C GLU A 69 3.44 -2.48 3.61
N ILE A 70 2.60 -3.46 3.93
CA ILE A 70 2.04 -3.60 5.30
C ILE A 70 3.15 -3.82 6.33
N VAL A 71 4.16 -4.62 6.00
CA VAL A 71 5.32 -4.85 6.87
C VAL A 71 6.11 -3.55 7.06
N LEU A 72 6.35 -2.78 5.99
CA LEU A 72 7.03 -1.49 6.07
C LEU A 72 6.27 -0.51 6.97
N ARG A 73 4.97 -0.32 6.75
CA ARG A 73 4.10 0.53 7.57
C ARG A 73 4.12 0.11 9.05
N ARG A 74 4.17 -1.19 9.32
CA ARG A 74 4.28 -1.73 10.69
C ARG A 74 5.61 -1.36 11.34
N VAL A 75 6.72 -1.46 10.60
CA VAL A 75 8.06 -1.07 11.09
C VAL A 75 8.10 0.42 11.39
N ILE A 76 7.61 1.27 10.47
CA ILE A 76 7.54 2.73 10.67
C ILE A 76 6.72 3.06 11.91
N ARG A 77 5.53 2.45 12.06
CA ARG A 77 4.67 2.69 13.23
C ARG A 77 5.37 2.33 14.54
N ARG A 78 6.14 1.23 14.57
CA ARG A 78 6.91 0.84 15.75
C ARG A 78 8.04 1.82 16.07
N GLY A 79 8.71 2.35 15.05
CA GLY A 79 9.84 3.27 15.21
C GLY A 79 9.45 4.72 15.50
N CYS A 80 8.32 5.20 14.96
CA CYS A 80 7.94 6.61 14.98
C CYS A 80 6.80 6.96 15.95
N CYS A 81 5.98 5.99 16.38
CA CYS A 81 4.78 6.26 17.18
C CYS A 81 4.93 5.91 18.68
N SER A 82 6.09 6.21 19.27
CA SER A 82 6.35 5.95 20.69
C SER A 82 5.60 6.89 21.65
N GLU A 83 5.14 8.05 21.18
CA GLU A 83 4.42 9.02 22.01
C GLU A 83 2.90 8.88 21.85
N SER A 84 2.22 8.70 22.99
CA SER A 84 0.77 8.70 23.02
C SER A 84 0.22 10.10 22.81
N ALA A 85 -0.83 10.25 22.00
CA ALA A 85 -1.51 11.54 21.83
C ALA A 85 -1.92 12.14 23.20
N PRO A 86 -1.74 13.46 23.46
CA PRO A 86 -2.06 14.05 24.75
C PRO A 86 -3.49 13.76 25.21
N GLU A 87 -3.68 13.53 26.51
CA GLU A 87 -4.99 13.19 27.09
C GLU A 87 -6.07 14.21 26.76
N SER A 88 -5.72 15.50 26.77
CA SER A 88 -6.61 16.60 26.41
C SER A 88 -7.15 16.49 24.99
N LEU A 89 -6.35 15.98 24.04
CA LEU A 89 -6.78 15.76 22.66
C LEU A 89 -7.69 14.53 22.56
N ARG A 90 -7.34 13.43 23.23
CA ARG A 90 -8.15 12.21 23.26
C ARG A 90 -9.55 12.47 23.82
N MET A 91 -9.65 13.18 24.95
CA MET A 91 -10.94 13.54 25.55
C MET A 91 -11.82 14.38 24.60
N LYS A 92 -11.22 15.35 23.89
CA LYS A 92 -11.94 16.16 22.91
C LYS A 92 -12.50 15.30 21.77
N ILE A 93 -11.70 14.40 21.21
CA ILE A 93 -12.11 13.52 20.11
C ILE A 93 -13.22 12.57 20.57
N THR A 94 -13.07 11.91 21.73
CA THR A 94 -14.11 11.01 22.27
C THR A 94 -15.45 11.73 22.42
N ASN A 95 -15.47 12.95 22.96
CA ASN A 95 -16.71 13.72 23.10
C ASN A 95 -17.38 14.06 21.76
N ILE A 96 -16.61 14.19 20.67
CA ILE A 96 -17.16 14.46 19.33
C ILE A 96 -17.74 13.18 18.72
N VAL A 97 -17.02 12.06 18.81
CA VAL A 97 -17.39 10.80 18.14
C VAL A 97 -18.56 10.08 18.85
N THR A 98 -18.74 10.28 20.15
CA THR A 98 -19.80 9.60 20.93
C THR A 98 -21.14 10.35 20.93
N ARG A 99 -21.27 11.41 20.13
CA ARG A 99 -22.48 12.24 20.03
C ARG A 99 -23.18 12.01 18.70
#